data_AF-A0A849PXV6-F1
#
_entry.id   AF-A0A849PXV6-F1
#
_cell.length_a   1.000
_cell.length_b   1.000
_cell.length_c   1.000
_cell.angle_alpha   90.00
_cell.angle_beta   90.00
_cell.angle_gamma   90.00
#
_symmetry.space_group_name_H-M   'P 1'
#
loop_
_entity.id
_entity.type
_entity.pdbx_description
1 polymer ?
#
loop_
_entity_poly.entity_id
_entity_poly.type
_entity_poly.pdbx_seq_one_letter_code
_entity_poly.pdbx_strand_id
1 'polypeptide(L)'
;EDAWKDFWLDPSAETSYFLGKDNIPFHTIMWPSILMAASTPDRRYNMPTNVPANEFLMLSGTQFSKSRKNALYVHEYLEHFEPAPLRYYLTTNMPELKDTDFSLEDFVARNNDELVGTLGNFINRVLTFTHRNFGGQVPAPEEPMDVDGEFIAALDRARDLAEDHLMRFEFKASLKALLDLARAGNVYFDRQKPWELVRNDLQRCGTVLNTCVQVIQGLAILMTPYLPLKAQELWEMLGLPGKVEHQSWRDVTFPAEAGHPIPRPHPLIKKLDVEDVGKRLGLATPAERAAAKAEAEAAAADPDCPADILDMVIGRITSVKAHPDADRLWVMSVDLGPLGERTLVAGLRGHYELEELDGRLIVVVTNLVPAKLRGILSEGMLLAAEDGNEVVSLLQPAGEAEPGDRLWSPVDAAVKGKVEFKRFQELDIHVELAEKVVAPHGLEKADLMVATPDGEGVRVLHTPSTVITLDRSVSPGSEVH
;
A
#
# COMPACT_ATOMS: atom_id res chain seq x y z
N GLU A 1 21.88 -33.60 -32.94
CA GLU A 1 21.02 -34.35 -32.00
C GLU A 1 21.61 -34.40 -30.59
N ASP A 2 22.94 -34.46 -30.42
CA ASP A 2 23.57 -34.58 -29.09
C ASP A 2 23.95 -33.27 -28.38
N ALA A 3 23.76 -32.10 -28.99
CA ALA A 3 24.17 -30.80 -28.42
C ALA A 3 23.52 -30.47 -27.05
N TRP A 4 22.38 -31.10 -26.71
CA TRP A 4 21.79 -30.95 -25.37
C TRP A 4 22.72 -31.51 -24.27
N LYS A 5 23.59 -32.47 -24.59
CA LYS A 5 24.56 -33.05 -23.67
C LYS A 5 25.61 -32.01 -23.26
N ASP A 6 26.02 -31.13 -24.18
CA ASP A 6 26.99 -30.07 -23.90
C ASP A 6 26.43 -29.08 -22.86
N PHE A 7 25.12 -28.88 -22.80
CA PHE A 7 24.50 -28.02 -21.80
C PHE A 7 24.25 -28.75 -20.47
N TRP A 8 23.76 -29.99 -20.53
CA TRP A 8 23.26 -30.72 -19.35
C TRP A 8 24.27 -31.65 -18.69
N LEU A 9 25.35 -32.03 -19.37
CA LEU A 9 26.34 -33.01 -18.90
C LEU A 9 27.79 -32.46 -18.85
N ASP A 10 28.09 -31.35 -19.53
CA ASP A 10 29.42 -30.72 -19.46
C ASP A 10 29.62 -30.04 -18.10
N PRO A 11 30.58 -30.46 -17.27
CA PRO A 11 30.80 -29.86 -15.95
C PRO A 11 31.17 -28.37 -15.97
N SER A 12 31.56 -27.82 -17.12
CA SER A 12 31.88 -26.41 -17.30
C SER A 12 30.66 -25.54 -17.63
N ALA A 13 29.52 -26.15 -17.99
CA ALA A 13 28.30 -25.40 -18.29
C ALA A 13 27.65 -24.89 -17.00
N GLU A 14 27.42 -23.58 -16.95
CA GLU A 14 26.68 -22.94 -15.85
C GLU A 14 25.17 -22.91 -16.15
N THR A 15 24.36 -23.22 -15.13
CA THR A 15 22.90 -23.24 -15.25
C THR A 15 22.24 -22.32 -14.22
N SER A 16 21.38 -21.43 -14.68
CA SER A 16 20.60 -20.50 -13.84
C SER A 16 19.10 -20.77 -13.97
N TYR A 17 18.42 -20.97 -12.85
CA TYR A 17 16.99 -21.31 -12.78
C TYR A 17 16.19 -20.16 -12.20
N PHE A 18 15.54 -19.37 -13.06
CA PHE A 18 14.71 -18.23 -12.65
C PHE A 18 13.32 -18.68 -12.24
N LEU A 19 12.90 -18.34 -11.01
CA LEU A 19 11.64 -18.83 -10.44
C LEU A 19 11.04 -17.89 -9.38
N GLY A 20 9.80 -18.17 -8.96
CA GLY A 20 9.21 -17.56 -7.76
C GLY A 20 9.65 -18.27 -6.48
N LYS A 21 9.66 -17.57 -5.34
CA LYS A 21 10.15 -18.10 -4.04
C LYS A 21 9.53 -19.43 -3.61
N ASP A 22 8.29 -19.69 -4.00
CA ASP A 22 7.56 -20.93 -3.75
C ASP A 22 8.23 -22.16 -4.39
N ASN A 23 9.01 -21.95 -5.45
CA ASN A 23 9.67 -23.01 -6.20
C ASN A 23 11.10 -23.33 -5.69
N ILE A 24 11.61 -22.60 -4.70
CA ILE A 24 12.96 -22.78 -4.16
C ILE A 24 13.19 -24.24 -3.70
N PRO A 25 12.35 -24.85 -2.82
CA PRO A 25 12.62 -26.20 -2.33
C PRO A 25 12.64 -27.26 -3.44
N PHE A 26 11.84 -27.05 -4.49
CA PHE A 26 11.81 -27.95 -5.65
C PHE A 26 13.13 -27.90 -6.42
N HIS A 27 13.76 -26.74 -6.52
CA HIS A 27 14.96 -26.54 -7.34
C HIS A 27 16.28 -26.61 -6.58
N THR A 28 16.25 -26.51 -5.24
CA THR A 28 17.44 -26.63 -4.38
C THR A 28 17.54 -27.95 -3.63
N ILE A 29 16.46 -28.74 -3.57
CA ILE A 29 16.44 -30.04 -2.87
C ILE A 29 15.93 -31.14 -3.79
N MET A 30 14.69 -31.06 -4.28
CA MET A 30 14.05 -32.18 -4.97
C MET A 30 14.70 -32.45 -6.33
N TRP A 31 14.84 -31.41 -7.15
CA TRP A 31 15.44 -31.49 -8.48
C TRP A 31 16.91 -31.92 -8.43
N PRO A 32 17.77 -31.31 -7.60
CA PRO A 32 19.09 -31.83 -7.28
C PRO A 32 19.12 -33.33 -6.93
N SER A 33 18.21 -33.78 -6.08
CA SER A 33 18.14 -35.20 -5.68
C SER A 33 17.78 -36.12 -6.86
N ILE A 34 16.86 -35.68 -7.73
CA ILE A 34 16.48 -36.40 -8.94
C ILE A 34 17.67 -36.47 -9.91
N LEU A 35 18.38 -35.36 -10.12
CA LEU A 35 19.57 -35.31 -10.99
C LEU A 35 20.70 -36.21 -10.48
N MET A 36 20.93 -36.23 -9.16
CA MET A 36 21.89 -37.12 -8.53
C MET A 36 21.51 -38.58 -8.71
N ALA A 37 20.24 -38.94 -8.48
CA ALA A 37 19.75 -40.31 -8.64
C ALA A 37 19.76 -40.79 -10.12
N ALA A 38 19.54 -39.88 -11.06
CA ALA A 38 19.57 -40.16 -12.49
C ALA A 38 20.98 -40.19 -13.09
N SER A 39 21.98 -39.71 -12.35
CA SER A 39 23.39 -39.71 -12.78
C SER A 39 24.02 -41.10 -12.61
N THR A 40 24.83 -41.50 -13.57
CA THR A 40 25.63 -42.73 -13.57
C THR A 40 27.12 -42.39 -13.65
N PRO A 41 28.06 -43.33 -13.42
CA PRO A 41 29.50 -43.06 -13.52
C PRO A 41 29.95 -42.54 -14.89
N ASP A 42 29.24 -42.89 -15.96
CA ASP A 42 29.47 -42.49 -17.35
C ASP A 42 28.61 -41.30 -17.81
N ARG A 43 27.63 -40.87 -17.00
CA ARG A 43 26.72 -39.77 -17.32
C ARG A 43 26.34 -39.01 -16.07
N ARG A 44 26.98 -37.86 -15.85
CA ARG A 44 26.69 -36.97 -14.74
C ARG A 44 25.92 -35.76 -15.23
N TYR A 45 24.76 -35.49 -14.64
CA TYR A 45 24.02 -34.27 -14.93
C TYR A 45 24.57 -33.09 -14.13
N ASN A 46 24.54 -31.91 -14.76
CA ASN A 46 24.87 -30.65 -14.12
C ASN A 46 23.82 -30.27 -13.08
N MET A 47 24.30 -29.84 -11.92
CA MET A 47 23.48 -29.30 -10.86
C MET A 47 23.18 -27.82 -11.14
N PRO A 48 22.09 -27.25 -10.59
CA PRO A 48 21.87 -25.81 -10.64
C PRO A 48 23.08 -25.04 -10.10
N THR A 49 23.66 -24.15 -10.92
CA THR A 49 24.74 -23.25 -10.50
C THR A 49 24.16 -22.09 -9.69
N ASN A 50 23.09 -21.48 -10.21
CA ASN A 50 22.34 -20.41 -9.57
C ASN A 50 20.84 -20.71 -9.61
N VAL A 51 20.13 -20.30 -8.55
CA VAL A 51 18.67 -20.39 -8.47
C VAL A 51 18.09 -19.03 -8.08
N PRO A 52 18.11 -18.02 -8.99
CA PRO A 52 17.54 -16.71 -8.70
C PRO A 52 16.03 -16.83 -8.49
N ALA A 53 15.59 -16.44 -7.30
CA ALA A 53 14.20 -16.50 -6.90
C ALA A 53 13.68 -15.09 -6.60
N ASN A 54 12.50 -14.75 -7.12
CA ASN A 54 11.83 -13.50 -6.79
C ASN A 54 10.69 -13.70 -5.80
N GLU A 55 10.46 -12.68 -4.98
CA GLU A 55 9.32 -12.52 -4.11
C GLU A 55 8.04 -12.24 -4.93
N PHE A 56 6.88 -12.07 -4.30
CA PHE A 56 5.63 -11.91 -5.03
C PHE A 56 5.44 -10.48 -5.53
N LEU A 57 4.92 -10.37 -6.77
CA LEU A 57 4.31 -9.16 -7.27
C LEU A 57 2.81 -9.19 -6.90
N MET A 58 2.37 -8.14 -6.22
CA MET A 58 1.00 -7.90 -5.77
C MET A 58 0.30 -6.92 -6.72
N LEU A 59 -1.03 -6.83 -6.63
CA LEU A 59 -1.82 -5.84 -7.35
C LEU A 59 -2.78 -5.15 -6.36
N SER A 60 -2.56 -3.85 -6.14
CA SER A 60 -3.34 -3.05 -5.19
C SER A 60 -3.38 -3.65 -3.79
N GLY A 61 -2.23 -4.11 -3.30
CA GLY A 61 -2.06 -4.67 -1.95
C GLY A 61 -2.55 -6.10 -1.77
N THR A 62 -3.05 -6.76 -2.82
CA THR A 62 -3.53 -8.15 -2.75
C THR A 62 -2.88 -9.04 -3.80
N GLN A 63 -2.83 -10.34 -3.53
CA GLN A 63 -2.35 -11.30 -4.53
C GLN A 63 -3.28 -11.34 -5.74
N PHE A 64 -2.69 -11.55 -6.92
CA PHE A 64 -3.42 -11.75 -8.15
C PHE A 64 -4.49 -12.85 -7.99
N SER A 65 -5.71 -12.58 -8.43
CA SER A 65 -6.84 -13.48 -8.28
C SER A 65 -7.74 -13.48 -9.50
N LYS A 66 -7.83 -14.65 -10.16
CA LYS A 66 -8.74 -14.84 -11.30
C LYS A 66 -10.21 -14.72 -10.89
N SER A 67 -10.59 -15.29 -9.74
CA SER A 67 -11.98 -15.28 -9.26
C SER A 67 -12.45 -13.88 -8.86
N ARG A 68 -11.56 -13.07 -8.27
CA ARG A 68 -11.86 -11.67 -7.91
C ARG A 68 -11.64 -10.67 -9.05
N LYS A 69 -11.31 -11.15 -10.26
CA LYS A 69 -10.91 -10.33 -11.42
C LYS A 69 -9.81 -9.30 -11.09
N ASN A 70 -8.96 -9.60 -10.11
CA ASN A 70 -7.82 -8.77 -9.74
C ASN A 70 -6.57 -9.34 -10.40
N ALA A 71 -6.45 -9.15 -11.70
CA ALA A 71 -5.36 -9.69 -12.50
C ALA A 71 -4.97 -8.74 -13.62
N LEU A 72 -3.67 -8.59 -13.85
CA LEU A 72 -3.14 -7.96 -15.04
C LEU A 72 -2.63 -9.04 -15.98
N TYR A 73 -3.31 -9.26 -17.09
CA TYR A 73 -2.89 -10.24 -18.08
C TYR A 73 -2.05 -9.59 -19.18
N VAL A 74 -0.88 -10.16 -19.45
CA VAL A 74 0.05 -9.63 -20.47
C VAL A 74 -0.57 -9.59 -21.85
N HIS A 75 -1.35 -10.59 -22.25
CA HIS A 75 -1.97 -10.62 -23.58
C HIS A 75 -3.01 -9.49 -23.74
N GLU A 76 -3.87 -9.27 -22.74
CA GLU A 76 -4.83 -8.16 -22.73
C GLU A 76 -4.13 -6.80 -22.77
N TYR A 77 -3.03 -6.65 -22.02
CA TYR A 77 -2.22 -5.43 -22.08
C TYR A 77 -1.67 -5.16 -23.50
N LEU A 78 -1.17 -6.20 -24.16
CA LEU A 78 -0.56 -6.09 -25.49
C LEU A 78 -1.57 -5.84 -26.63
N GLU A 79 -2.87 -5.99 -26.39
CA GLU A 79 -3.93 -5.59 -27.33
C GLU A 79 -4.04 -4.05 -27.45
N HIS A 80 -3.55 -3.31 -26.45
CA HIS A 80 -3.76 -1.87 -26.35
C HIS A 80 -2.47 -1.06 -26.25
N PHE A 81 -1.40 -1.64 -25.69
CA PHE A 81 -0.19 -0.92 -25.35
C PHE A 81 1.08 -1.64 -25.82
N GLU A 82 2.14 -0.87 -26.06
CA GLU A 82 3.44 -1.41 -26.44
C GLU A 82 4.08 -2.17 -25.25
N PRO A 83 4.90 -3.19 -25.49
CA PRO A 83 5.52 -3.99 -24.43
C PRO A 83 6.55 -3.22 -23.60
N ALA A 84 7.15 -2.16 -24.15
CA ALA A 84 8.27 -1.45 -23.52
C ALA A 84 7.93 -0.83 -22.16
N PRO A 85 6.83 -0.06 -21.99
CA PRO A 85 6.42 0.44 -20.67
C PRO A 85 6.25 -0.67 -19.63
N LEU A 86 5.59 -1.78 -19.99
CA LEU A 86 5.35 -2.88 -19.05
C LEU A 86 6.65 -3.58 -18.65
N ARG A 87 7.54 -3.89 -19.61
CA ARG A 87 8.85 -4.48 -19.32
C ARG A 87 9.66 -3.58 -18.40
N TYR A 88 9.74 -2.30 -18.72
CA TYR A 88 10.43 -1.30 -17.90
C TYR A 88 9.90 -1.30 -16.47
N TYR A 89 8.58 -1.17 -16.32
CA TYR A 89 7.96 -1.08 -15.00
C TYR A 89 8.18 -2.33 -14.18
N LEU A 90 7.92 -3.51 -14.75
CA LEU A 90 8.13 -4.78 -14.06
C LEU A 90 9.58 -5.00 -13.65
N THR A 91 10.56 -4.52 -14.43
CA THR A 91 11.96 -4.54 -14.02
C THR A 91 12.22 -3.55 -12.90
N THR A 92 11.82 -2.29 -13.00
CA THR A 92 12.05 -1.29 -11.93
C THR A 92 11.35 -1.63 -10.62
N ASN A 93 10.22 -2.34 -10.71
CA ASN A 93 9.39 -2.78 -9.59
C ASN A 93 9.59 -4.28 -9.29
N MET A 94 10.68 -4.90 -9.75
CA MET A 94 10.91 -6.32 -9.58
C MET A 94 11.01 -6.71 -8.09
N PRO A 95 10.31 -7.76 -7.64
CA PRO A 95 10.34 -8.22 -6.26
C PRO A 95 11.63 -9.03 -5.95
N GLU A 96 12.78 -8.36 -5.97
CA GLU A 96 14.09 -9.01 -5.77
C GLU A 96 14.34 -9.43 -4.31
N LEU A 97 14.03 -8.55 -3.34
CA LEU A 97 14.33 -8.77 -1.92
C LEU A 97 13.09 -8.88 -1.02
N LYS A 98 11.96 -8.35 -1.47
CA LYS A 98 10.68 -8.35 -0.78
C LYS A 98 9.56 -8.26 -1.80
N ASP A 99 8.36 -8.64 -1.38
CA ASP A 99 7.16 -8.47 -2.20
C ASP A 99 7.02 -7.00 -2.65
N THR A 100 6.59 -6.79 -3.89
CA THR A 100 6.33 -5.47 -4.47
C THR A 100 4.88 -5.39 -4.94
N ASP A 101 4.35 -4.18 -5.09
CA ASP A 101 2.97 -3.97 -5.53
C ASP A 101 2.95 -3.24 -6.87
N PHE A 102 2.14 -3.73 -7.81
CA PHE A 102 1.83 -3.03 -9.04
C PHE A 102 0.81 -1.92 -8.74
N SER A 103 1.21 -0.67 -8.95
CA SER A 103 0.32 0.49 -8.92
C SER A 103 0.14 1.03 -10.34
N LEU A 104 -1.12 1.28 -10.73
CA LEU A 104 -1.45 1.89 -12.01
C LEU A 104 -0.84 3.30 -12.16
N GLU A 105 -0.87 4.09 -11.10
CA GLU A 105 -0.31 5.44 -11.06
C GLU A 105 1.21 5.42 -11.16
N ASP A 106 1.88 4.57 -10.38
CA ASP A 106 3.34 4.43 -10.44
C ASP A 106 3.76 3.87 -11.81
N PHE A 107 3.04 2.92 -12.38
CA PHE A 107 3.27 2.43 -13.75
C PHE A 107 3.29 3.57 -14.78
N VAL A 108 2.25 4.40 -14.78
CA VAL A 108 2.12 5.53 -15.71
C VAL A 108 3.16 6.61 -15.43
N ALA A 109 3.43 6.91 -14.16
CA ALA A 109 4.44 7.87 -13.75
C ALA A 109 5.85 7.44 -14.21
N ARG A 110 6.24 6.18 -13.98
CA ARG A 110 7.54 5.64 -14.43
C ARG A 110 7.70 5.72 -15.94
N ASN A 111 6.65 5.41 -16.71
CA ASN A 111 6.70 5.62 -18.15
C ASN A 111 6.89 7.10 -18.53
N ASN A 112 6.08 7.98 -17.96
CA ASN A 112 6.04 9.39 -18.38
C ASN A 112 7.25 10.19 -17.89
N ASP A 113 7.75 9.92 -16.70
CA ASP A 113 8.82 10.71 -16.08
C ASP A 113 10.19 10.14 -16.41
N GLU A 114 10.32 8.81 -16.46
CA GLU A 114 11.62 8.15 -16.69
C GLU A 114 11.79 7.80 -18.17
N LEU A 115 10.91 6.98 -18.76
CA LEU A 115 11.07 6.59 -20.17
C LEU A 115 10.88 7.78 -21.12
N VAL A 116 9.83 8.58 -20.94
CA VAL A 116 9.58 9.77 -21.78
C VAL A 116 10.41 10.95 -21.29
N GLY A 117 10.32 11.30 -20.01
CA GLY A 117 10.91 12.51 -19.44
C GLY A 117 12.43 12.50 -19.30
N THR A 118 13.05 11.32 -19.19
CA THR A 118 14.51 11.20 -19.02
C THR A 118 15.16 10.61 -20.26
N LEU A 119 14.86 9.35 -20.58
CA LEU A 119 15.49 8.60 -21.68
C LEU A 119 15.10 9.19 -23.04
N GLY A 120 13.79 9.25 -23.32
CA GLY A 120 13.24 9.78 -24.55
C GLY A 120 13.58 11.26 -24.73
N ASN A 121 13.58 12.06 -23.66
CA ASN A 121 13.95 13.46 -23.72
C ASN A 121 15.39 13.66 -24.19
N PHE A 122 16.36 12.93 -23.63
CA PHE A 122 17.75 13.02 -24.06
C PHE A 122 17.91 12.70 -25.55
N ILE A 123 17.39 11.54 -25.96
CA ILE A 123 17.45 11.05 -27.34
C ILE A 123 16.80 12.04 -28.31
N ASN A 124 15.54 12.40 -28.06
CA ASN A 124 14.77 13.23 -28.97
C ASN A 124 15.38 14.64 -29.10
N ARG A 125 15.88 15.23 -28.02
CA ARG A 125 16.52 16.55 -28.04
C ARG A 125 17.77 16.53 -28.90
N VAL A 126 18.66 15.55 -28.70
CA VAL A 126 19.91 15.42 -29.46
C VAL A 126 19.62 15.20 -30.93
N LEU A 127 18.78 14.21 -31.28
CA LEU A 127 18.53 13.88 -32.68
C LEU A 127 17.77 15.00 -33.40
N THR A 128 16.77 15.62 -32.75
CA THR A 128 16.04 16.75 -33.35
C THR A 128 16.94 17.96 -33.55
N PHE A 129 17.81 18.26 -32.58
CA PHE A 129 18.73 19.38 -32.68
C PHE A 129 19.79 19.14 -33.77
N THR A 130 20.32 17.92 -33.86
CA THR A 130 21.25 17.51 -34.92
C THR A 130 20.59 17.61 -36.28
N HIS A 131 19.38 17.05 -36.44
CA HIS A 131 18.66 17.10 -37.71
C HIS A 131 18.36 18.54 -38.15
N ARG A 132 17.95 19.41 -37.22
CA ARG A 132 17.60 20.81 -37.53
C ARG A 132 18.81 21.65 -37.93
N ASN A 133 19.95 21.48 -37.26
CA ASN A 133 21.08 22.40 -37.40
C ASN A 133 22.23 21.85 -38.26
N PHE A 134 22.29 20.53 -38.46
CA PHE A 134 23.34 19.85 -39.23
C PHE A 134 22.76 18.99 -40.36
N GLY A 135 21.57 19.35 -40.86
CA GLY A 135 21.00 18.76 -42.07
C GLY A 135 20.69 17.26 -41.99
N GLY A 136 20.44 16.73 -40.79
CA GLY A 136 20.22 15.29 -40.59
C GLY A 136 21.48 14.46 -40.76
N GLN A 137 22.66 15.02 -40.49
CA GLN A 137 23.92 14.30 -40.53
C GLN A 137 24.67 14.44 -39.21
N VAL A 138 25.39 13.40 -38.83
CA VAL A 138 26.31 13.44 -37.69
C VAL A 138 27.39 14.51 -37.97
N PRO A 139 27.54 15.54 -37.13
CA PRO A 139 28.57 16.55 -37.33
C PRO A 139 29.97 15.99 -37.12
N ALA A 140 30.95 16.56 -37.83
CA ALA A 140 32.35 16.27 -37.59
C ALA A 140 32.79 16.81 -36.21
N PRO A 141 33.41 15.98 -35.35
CA PRO A 141 33.97 16.46 -34.10
C PRO A 141 35.33 17.12 -34.34
N GLU A 142 35.65 18.11 -33.50
CA GLU A 142 37.04 18.56 -33.28
C GLU A 142 37.68 17.78 -32.13
N GLU A 143 38.85 18.22 -31.67
CA GLU A 143 39.52 17.66 -30.49
C GLU A 143 38.58 17.74 -29.28
N PRO A 144 38.21 16.59 -28.67
CA PRO A 144 37.31 16.57 -27.53
C PRO A 144 37.91 17.31 -26.34
N MET A 145 37.08 18.05 -25.61
CA MET A 145 37.46 18.59 -24.31
C MET A 145 37.33 17.50 -23.24
N ASP A 146 37.95 17.70 -22.08
CA ASP A 146 37.87 16.76 -20.94
C ASP A 146 36.43 16.39 -20.59
N VAL A 147 35.51 17.36 -20.61
CA VAL A 147 34.07 17.16 -20.34
C VAL A 147 33.38 16.22 -21.35
N ASP A 148 33.87 16.12 -22.58
CA ASP A 148 33.33 15.21 -23.59
C ASP A 148 33.86 13.80 -23.34
N GLY A 149 35.16 13.68 -23.07
CA GLY A 149 35.78 12.41 -22.69
C GLY A 149 35.19 11.83 -21.40
N GLU A 150 34.90 12.66 -20.41
CA GLU A 150 34.23 12.27 -19.17
C GLU A 150 32.83 11.68 -19.42
N PHE A 151 32.09 12.25 -20.38
CA PHE A 151 30.76 11.78 -20.74
C PHE A 151 30.82 10.49 -21.56
N ILE A 152 31.76 10.34 -22.49
CA ILE A 152 32.01 9.06 -23.18
C ILE A 152 32.40 7.99 -22.16
N ALA A 153 33.31 8.30 -21.23
CA ALA A 153 33.70 7.36 -20.17
C ALA A 153 32.53 7.01 -19.22
N ALA A 154 31.47 7.84 -19.16
CA ALA A 154 30.26 7.50 -18.41
C ALA A 154 29.47 6.35 -19.05
N LEU A 155 29.54 6.21 -20.38
CA LEU A 155 28.95 5.06 -21.10
C LEU A 155 29.64 3.75 -20.70
N ASP A 156 30.97 3.71 -20.71
CA ASP A 156 31.72 2.51 -20.31
C ASP A 156 31.45 2.15 -18.84
N ARG A 157 31.44 3.14 -17.93
CA ARG A 157 31.08 2.91 -16.52
C ARG A 157 29.66 2.37 -16.37
N ALA A 158 28.70 2.89 -17.14
CA ALA A 158 27.32 2.42 -17.10
C ALA A 158 27.19 0.98 -17.63
N ARG A 159 27.94 0.61 -18.68
CA ARG A 159 28.06 -0.79 -19.13
C ARG A 159 28.59 -1.67 -18.02
N ASP A 160 29.74 -1.33 -17.43
CA ASP A 160 30.40 -2.18 -16.43
C ASP A 160 29.53 -2.39 -15.20
N LEU A 161 28.88 -1.31 -14.71
CA LEU A 161 27.92 -1.40 -13.61
C LEU A 161 26.69 -2.23 -13.98
N ALA A 162 26.15 -2.04 -15.18
CA ALA A 162 25.00 -2.81 -15.64
C ALA A 162 25.34 -4.30 -15.78
N GLU A 163 26.56 -4.64 -16.23
CA GLU A 163 27.06 -6.01 -16.38
C GLU A 163 27.25 -6.68 -15.02
N ASP A 164 27.93 -6.02 -14.08
CA ASP A 164 28.10 -6.55 -12.71
C ASP A 164 26.76 -6.87 -12.07
N HIS A 165 25.81 -5.94 -12.14
CA HIS A 165 24.47 -6.14 -11.59
C HIS A 165 23.69 -7.24 -12.32
N LEU A 166 23.78 -7.36 -13.65
CA LEU A 166 23.13 -8.45 -14.39
C LEU A 166 23.68 -9.82 -14.00
N MET A 167 25.00 -9.94 -13.90
CA MET A 167 25.65 -11.20 -13.51
C MET A 167 25.31 -11.62 -12.07
N ARG A 168 24.87 -10.66 -11.24
CA ARG A 168 24.39 -10.88 -9.87
C ARG A 168 22.87 -10.97 -9.75
N PHE A 169 22.15 -10.95 -10.87
CA PHE A 169 20.68 -10.97 -10.92
C PHE A 169 19.99 -9.76 -10.25
N GLU A 170 20.69 -8.62 -10.18
CA GLU A 170 20.21 -7.34 -9.63
C GLU A 170 19.67 -6.44 -10.76
N PHE A 171 18.60 -6.90 -11.42
CA PHE A 171 18.04 -6.28 -12.64
C PHE A 171 17.62 -4.82 -12.45
N LYS A 172 17.10 -4.48 -11.26
CA LYS A 172 16.73 -3.10 -10.90
C LYS A 172 17.93 -2.16 -10.93
N ALA A 173 19.03 -2.59 -10.32
CA ALA A 173 20.25 -1.79 -10.25
C ALA A 173 20.91 -1.67 -11.63
N SER A 174 20.90 -2.73 -12.41
CA SER A 174 21.40 -2.71 -13.78
C SER A 174 20.60 -1.76 -14.68
N LEU A 175 19.26 -1.85 -14.71
CA LEU A 175 18.42 -0.90 -15.48
C LEU A 175 18.60 0.55 -15.01
N LYS A 176 18.79 0.76 -13.70
CA LYS A 176 19.05 2.10 -13.13
C LYS A 176 20.34 2.70 -13.69
N ALA A 177 21.41 1.92 -13.90
CA ALA A 177 22.65 2.41 -14.49
C ALA A 177 22.45 3.02 -15.89
N LEU A 178 21.60 2.40 -16.71
CA LEU A 178 21.23 2.92 -18.05
C LEU A 178 20.43 4.22 -17.96
N LEU A 179 19.47 4.29 -17.03
CA LEU A 179 18.69 5.51 -16.82
C LEU A 179 19.57 6.66 -16.32
N ASP A 180 20.53 6.38 -15.42
CA ASP A 180 21.47 7.37 -14.93
C ASP A 180 22.41 7.87 -16.04
N LEU A 181 22.79 7.03 -17.00
CA LEU A 181 23.51 7.46 -18.21
C LEU A 181 22.67 8.44 -19.04
N ALA A 182 21.38 8.16 -19.25
CA ALA A 182 20.49 9.09 -19.94
C ALA A 182 20.29 10.43 -19.17
N ARG A 183 20.26 10.39 -17.82
CA ARG A 183 20.27 11.60 -16.99
C ARG A 183 21.56 12.39 -17.17
N ALA A 184 22.71 11.72 -17.15
CA ALA A 184 24.01 12.33 -17.40
C ALA A 184 24.05 12.99 -18.79
N GLY A 185 23.43 12.36 -19.80
CA GLY A 185 23.29 12.93 -21.14
C GLY A 185 22.45 14.20 -21.20
N ASN A 186 21.31 14.24 -20.50
CA ASN A 186 20.54 15.49 -20.36
C ASN A 186 21.38 16.59 -19.70
N VAL A 187 22.09 16.28 -18.61
CA VAL A 187 22.95 17.23 -17.89
C VAL A 187 24.09 17.74 -18.76
N TYR A 188 24.77 16.85 -19.49
CA TYR A 188 25.83 17.21 -20.42
C TYR A 188 25.30 18.15 -21.51
N PHE A 189 24.21 17.76 -22.19
CA PHE A 189 23.59 18.57 -23.23
C PHE A 189 23.21 19.98 -22.72
N ASP A 190 22.61 20.06 -21.53
CA ASP A 190 22.21 21.34 -20.94
C ASP A 190 23.38 22.22 -20.53
N ARG A 191 24.45 21.63 -19.97
CA ARG A 191 25.66 22.37 -19.57
C ARG A 191 26.43 22.91 -20.77
N GLN A 192 26.48 22.16 -21.87
CA GLN A 192 27.16 22.58 -23.09
C GLN A 192 26.37 23.65 -23.86
N LYS A 193 25.07 23.80 -23.60
CA LYS A 193 24.21 24.83 -24.22
C LYS A 193 24.32 24.88 -25.77
N PRO A 194 24.04 23.78 -26.48
CA PRO A 194 24.21 23.73 -27.94
C PRO A 194 23.36 24.77 -28.70
N TRP A 195 22.25 25.25 -28.12
CA TRP A 195 21.44 26.33 -28.68
C TRP A 195 22.14 27.70 -28.70
N GLU A 196 23.14 27.92 -27.85
CA GLU A 196 24.03 29.08 -27.90
C GLU A 196 25.21 28.79 -28.83
N LEU A 197 25.84 27.61 -28.68
CA LEU A 197 27.00 27.22 -29.50
C LEU A 197 26.69 27.23 -31.01
N VAL A 198 25.52 26.76 -31.44
CA VAL A 198 25.16 26.75 -32.87
C VAL A 198 25.24 28.13 -33.54
N ARG A 199 25.17 29.23 -32.77
CA ARG A 199 25.26 30.61 -33.27
C ARG A 199 26.68 31.17 -33.18
N ASN A 200 27.44 30.76 -32.17
CA ASN A 200 28.68 31.41 -31.78
C ASN A 200 29.92 30.56 -32.10
N ASP A 201 29.78 29.24 -32.08
CA ASP A 201 30.83 28.25 -32.28
C ASP A 201 30.22 26.94 -32.79
N LEU A 202 30.01 26.90 -34.12
CA LEU A 202 29.38 25.76 -34.79
C LEU A 202 30.23 24.49 -34.70
N GLN A 203 31.56 24.63 -34.64
CA GLN A 203 32.50 23.53 -34.50
C GLN A 203 32.36 22.85 -33.15
N ARG A 204 32.39 23.63 -32.05
CA ARG A 204 32.14 23.11 -30.70
C ARG A 204 30.76 22.46 -30.58
N CYS A 205 29.73 23.09 -31.18
CA CYS A 205 28.39 22.50 -31.23
C CYS A 205 28.40 21.14 -31.93
N GLY A 206 29.19 21.00 -33.00
CA GLY A 206 29.38 19.75 -33.72
C GLY A 206 29.98 18.65 -32.82
N THR A 207 31.08 18.94 -32.13
CA THR A 207 31.70 18.00 -31.18
C THR A 207 30.71 17.54 -30.11
N VAL A 208 29.98 18.47 -29.48
CA VAL A 208 28.99 18.15 -28.43
C VAL A 208 27.91 17.20 -28.94
N LEU A 209 27.37 17.44 -30.14
CA LEU A 209 26.33 16.59 -30.71
C LEU A 209 26.89 15.24 -31.16
N ASN A 210 28.10 15.20 -31.71
CA ASN A 210 28.78 13.97 -32.06
C ASN A 210 28.96 13.08 -30.81
N THR A 211 29.48 13.64 -29.71
CA THR A 211 29.60 12.96 -28.41
C THR A 211 28.24 12.45 -27.91
N CYS A 212 27.18 13.26 -28.00
CA CYS A 212 25.84 12.81 -27.61
C CYS A 212 25.36 11.63 -28.47
N VAL A 213 25.55 11.68 -29.79
CA VAL A 213 25.16 10.60 -30.70
C VAL A 213 25.92 9.32 -30.36
N GLN A 214 27.24 9.39 -30.13
CA GLN A 214 28.04 8.25 -29.72
C GLN A 214 27.49 7.59 -28.44
N VAL A 215 27.14 8.38 -27.42
CA VAL A 215 26.55 7.83 -26.19
C VAL A 215 25.16 7.21 -26.46
N ILE A 216 24.34 7.82 -27.31
CA ILE A 216 23.02 7.28 -27.68
C ILE A 216 23.15 5.96 -28.45
N GLN A 217 24.17 5.80 -29.30
CA GLN A 217 24.46 4.56 -30.00
C GLN A 217 24.78 3.42 -29.02
N GLY A 218 25.67 3.67 -28.05
CA GLY A 218 25.96 2.70 -27.00
C GLY A 218 24.75 2.41 -26.11
N LEU A 219 23.95 3.44 -25.79
CA LEU A 219 22.72 3.29 -25.02
C LEU A 219 21.70 2.39 -25.73
N ALA A 220 21.59 2.47 -27.06
CA ALA A 220 20.73 1.57 -27.84
C ALA A 220 21.10 0.10 -27.63
N ILE A 221 22.39 -0.23 -27.61
CA ILE A 221 22.89 -1.58 -27.32
C ILE A 221 22.59 -1.95 -25.86
N LEU A 222 22.88 -1.05 -24.92
CA LEU A 222 22.67 -1.31 -23.51
C LEU A 222 21.20 -1.60 -23.17
N MET A 223 20.26 -0.94 -23.84
CA MET A 223 18.83 -1.12 -23.65
C MET A 223 18.30 -2.51 -24.07
N THR A 224 19.04 -3.30 -24.85
CA THR A 224 18.52 -4.54 -25.47
C THR A 224 17.95 -5.58 -24.49
N PRO A 225 18.53 -5.84 -23.29
CA PRO A 225 17.96 -6.82 -22.36
C PRO A 225 16.58 -6.39 -21.80
N TYR A 226 16.35 -5.08 -21.74
CA TYR A 226 15.18 -4.48 -21.09
C TYR A 226 14.10 -4.08 -22.09
N LEU A 227 14.48 -3.38 -23.17
CA LEU A 227 13.59 -2.72 -24.11
C LEU A 227 13.96 -3.07 -25.56
N PRO A 228 13.98 -4.36 -25.96
CA PRO A 228 14.58 -4.80 -27.22
C PRO A 228 13.97 -4.13 -28.47
N LEU A 229 12.65 -3.96 -28.51
CA LEU A 229 11.99 -3.31 -29.65
C LEU A 229 12.33 -1.81 -29.73
N LYS A 230 12.47 -1.13 -28.58
CA LYS A 230 12.84 0.29 -28.55
C LYS A 230 14.33 0.52 -28.76
N ALA A 231 15.17 -0.43 -28.35
CA ALA A 231 16.58 -0.46 -28.72
C ALA A 231 16.74 -0.55 -30.25
N GLN A 232 15.97 -1.44 -30.91
CA GLN A 232 15.98 -1.56 -32.36
C GLN A 232 15.41 -0.32 -33.06
N GLU A 233 14.28 0.22 -32.59
CA GLU A 233 13.70 1.47 -33.11
C GLU A 233 14.70 2.64 -33.00
N LEU A 234 15.43 2.75 -31.87
CA LEU A 234 16.49 3.74 -31.70
C LEU A 234 17.67 3.51 -32.66
N TRP A 235 18.09 2.26 -32.86
CA TRP A 235 19.13 1.88 -33.82
C TRP A 235 18.77 2.34 -35.25
N GLU A 236 17.52 2.15 -35.65
CA GLU A 236 16.98 2.60 -36.93
C GLU A 236 16.84 4.13 -37.01
N MET A 237 16.42 4.79 -35.92
CA MET A 237 16.38 6.26 -35.83
C MET A 237 17.76 6.90 -35.95
N LEU A 238 18.82 6.18 -35.59
CA LEU A 238 20.22 6.59 -35.81
C LEU A 238 20.71 6.30 -37.24
N GLY A 239 19.89 5.69 -38.09
CA GLY A 239 20.26 5.30 -39.45
C GLY A 239 21.26 4.15 -39.52
N LEU A 240 21.43 3.39 -38.44
CA LEU A 240 22.41 2.31 -38.39
C LEU A 240 21.89 1.03 -39.05
N PRO A 241 22.72 0.31 -39.82
CA PRO A 241 22.30 -0.89 -40.52
C PRO A 241 22.19 -2.09 -39.57
N GLY A 242 21.45 -3.11 -40.01
CA GLY A 242 21.35 -4.38 -39.32
C GLY A 242 20.50 -4.32 -38.05
N LYS A 243 20.77 -5.24 -37.14
CA LYS A 243 20.03 -5.37 -35.88
C LYS A 243 20.92 -5.04 -34.70
N VAL A 244 20.34 -4.34 -33.73
CA VAL A 244 21.02 -4.01 -32.47
C VAL A 244 21.39 -5.26 -31.67
N GLU A 245 20.59 -6.34 -31.78
CA GLU A 245 20.84 -7.61 -31.07
C GLU A 245 22.09 -8.35 -31.55
N HIS A 246 22.63 -7.98 -32.73
CA HIS A 246 23.88 -8.53 -33.24
C HIS A 246 25.12 -7.76 -32.74
N GLN A 247 24.93 -6.65 -32.02
CA GLN A 247 26.02 -5.86 -31.47
C GLN A 247 26.54 -6.46 -30.16
N SER A 248 27.83 -6.27 -29.92
CA SER A 248 28.48 -6.72 -28.68
C SER A 248 28.12 -5.78 -27.54
N TRP A 249 27.61 -6.34 -26.45
CA TRP A 249 27.35 -5.59 -25.22
C TRP A 249 28.65 -5.16 -24.50
N ARG A 250 29.80 -5.74 -24.88
CA ARG A 250 31.13 -5.33 -24.39
C ARG A 250 31.65 -4.09 -25.12
N ASP A 251 31.32 -3.97 -26.41
CA ASP A 251 31.88 -2.96 -27.32
C ASP A 251 30.84 -1.86 -27.63
N VAL A 252 30.40 -1.16 -26.58
CA VAL A 252 29.36 -0.12 -26.69
C VAL A 252 29.90 1.25 -27.10
N THR A 253 31.21 1.46 -26.96
CA THR A 253 31.86 2.74 -27.26
C THR A 253 32.52 2.66 -28.63
N PHE A 254 31.87 3.26 -29.63
CA PHE A 254 32.40 3.35 -30.99
C PHE A 254 32.15 4.75 -31.58
N PRO A 255 32.95 5.20 -32.55
CA PRO A 255 32.81 6.55 -33.09
C PRO A 255 31.47 6.76 -33.82
N ALA A 256 30.86 7.93 -33.63
CA ALA A 256 29.79 8.40 -34.49
C ALA A 256 30.42 9.00 -35.77
N GLU A 257 30.37 8.27 -36.88
CA GLU A 257 31.00 8.68 -38.14
C GLU A 257 30.44 10.01 -38.65
N ALA A 258 31.32 10.99 -38.85
CA ALA A 258 30.95 12.30 -39.39
C ALA A 258 30.31 12.17 -40.78
N GLY A 259 29.22 12.88 -41.01
CA GLY A 259 28.44 12.81 -42.25
C GLY A 259 27.43 11.66 -42.31
N HIS A 260 27.44 10.72 -41.36
CA HIS A 260 26.47 9.63 -41.31
C HIS A 260 25.03 10.19 -41.24
N PRO A 261 24.11 9.75 -42.12
CA PRO A 261 22.75 10.28 -42.16
C PRO A 261 21.90 9.76 -40.99
N ILE A 262 21.27 10.69 -40.28
CA ILE A 262 20.27 10.45 -39.24
C ILE A 262 18.89 10.74 -39.86
N PRO A 263 18.02 9.72 -40.01
CA PRO A 263 16.64 9.90 -40.44
C PRO A 263 15.88 10.92 -39.57
N ARG A 264 14.76 11.44 -40.09
CA ARG A 264 13.95 12.40 -39.34
C ARG A 264 13.47 11.78 -38.02
N PRO A 265 13.86 12.34 -36.85
CA PRO A 265 13.52 11.74 -35.58
C PRO A 265 12.03 11.90 -35.25
N HIS A 266 11.50 10.94 -34.49
CA HIS A 266 10.18 10.97 -33.86
C HIS A 266 10.30 10.58 -32.39
N PRO A 267 9.29 10.87 -31.55
CA PRO A 267 9.31 10.42 -30.16
C PRO A 267 9.42 8.90 -30.05
N LEU A 268 10.46 8.41 -29.38
CA LEU A 268 10.70 6.98 -29.17
C LEU A 268 9.66 6.31 -28.25
N ILE A 269 9.24 7.01 -27.19
CA ILE A 269 8.28 6.52 -26.20
C ILE A 269 7.06 7.43 -26.16
N LYS A 270 5.87 6.83 -26.10
CA LYS A 270 4.59 7.53 -25.98
C LYS A 270 4.24 7.72 -24.51
N LYS A 271 3.64 8.86 -24.19
CA LYS A 271 3.05 9.08 -22.86
C LYS A 271 1.83 8.17 -22.69
N LEU A 272 1.62 7.73 -21.46
CA LEU A 272 0.44 7.00 -21.03
C LEU A 272 -0.46 7.94 -20.23
N ASP A 273 -1.76 7.71 -20.32
CA ASP A 273 -2.77 8.37 -19.50
C ASP A 273 -3.34 7.37 -18.49
N VAL A 274 -3.40 7.75 -17.23
CA VAL A 274 -3.76 6.84 -16.14
C VAL A 274 -5.22 6.37 -16.24
N GLU A 275 -6.10 7.23 -16.70
CA GLU A 275 -7.52 6.92 -16.86
C GLU A 275 -7.74 6.00 -18.07
N ASP A 276 -7.08 6.28 -19.20
CA ASP A 276 -7.13 5.42 -20.40
C ASP A 276 -6.56 4.03 -20.12
N VAL A 277 -5.39 3.94 -19.47
CA VAL A 277 -4.77 2.66 -19.10
C VAL A 277 -5.66 1.88 -18.14
N GLY A 278 -6.15 2.51 -17.07
CA GLY A 278 -7.03 1.83 -16.12
C GLY A 278 -8.29 1.27 -16.79
N LYS A 279 -8.97 2.08 -17.60
CA LYS A 279 -10.18 1.67 -18.32
C LYS A 279 -9.95 0.51 -19.28
N ARG A 280 -8.89 0.55 -20.09
CA ARG A 280 -8.61 -0.50 -21.08
C ARG A 280 -8.16 -1.81 -20.44
N LEU A 281 -7.49 -1.74 -19.29
CA LEU A 281 -7.02 -2.93 -18.57
C LEU A 281 -8.02 -3.43 -17.51
N GLY A 282 -9.17 -2.76 -17.35
CA GLY A 282 -10.14 -3.09 -16.30
C GLY A 282 -9.59 -2.94 -14.89
N LEU A 283 -8.60 -2.05 -14.69
CA LEU A 283 -8.02 -1.74 -13.40
C LEU A 283 -8.67 -0.49 -12.81
N ALA A 284 -8.96 -0.52 -11.51
CA ALA A 284 -9.58 0.60 -10.84
C ALA A 284 -8.72 1.88 -10.95
N THR A 285 -9.24 2.87 -11.66
CA THR A 285 -8.62 4.18 -11.86
C THR A 285 -8.56 4.97 -10.54
N PRO A 286 -7.71 6.01 -10.45
CA PRO A 286 -7.74 6.93 -9.31
C PRO A 286 -9.13 7.54 -9.09
N ALA A 287 -9.84 7.89 -10.18
CA ALA A 287 -11.19 8.41 -10.11
C ALA A 287 -12.18 7.39 -9.53
N GLU A 288 -12.14 6.13 -9.99
CA GLU A 288 -13.00 5.06 -9.47
C GLU A 288 -12.66 4.68 -8.03
N ARG A 289 -11.38 4.64 -7.66
CA ARG A 289 -10.95 4.40 -6.28
C ARG A 289 -11.35 5.55 -5.37
N ALA A 290 -11.25 6.80 -5.82
CA ALA A 290 -11.73 7.96 -5.07
C ALA A 290 -13.25 7.94 -4.92
N ALA A 291 -14.00 7.56 -5.96
CA ALA A 291 -15.44 7.39 -5.89
C ALA A 291 -15.85 6.25 -4.95
N ALA A 292 -15.21 5.08 -5.06
CA ALA A 292 -15.45 3.94 -4.18
C ALA A 292 -15.03 4.22 -2.74
N LYS A 293 -13.94 4.97 -2.54
CA LYS A 293 -13.54 5.44 -1.20
C LYS A 293 -14.53 6.47 -0.67
N ALA A 294 -15.02 7.41 -1.47
CA ALA A 294 -16.03 8.37 -1.04
C ALA A 294 -17.38 7.71 -0.76
N GLU A 295 -17.74 6.68 -1.53
CA GLU A 295 -18.93 5.86 -1.30
C GLU A 295 -18.76 4.97 -0.08
N ALA A 296 -17.57 4.36 0.11
CA ALA A 296 -17.23 3.61 1.32
C ALA A 296 -17.06 4.51 2.53
N GLU A 297 -16.61 5.76 2.40
CA GLU A 297 -16.57 6.76 3.48
C GLU A 297 -17.95 7.35 3.72
N ALA A 298 -18.84 7.40 2.73
CA ALA A 298 -20.25 7.73 2.93
C ALA A 298 -21.03 6.56 3.56
N ALA A 299 -20.62 5.32 3.25
CA ALA A 299 -21.16 4.08 3.82
C ALA A 299 -20.45 3.61 5.09
N ALA A 300 -19.29 4.16 5.43
CA ALA A 300 -18.58 4.02 6.71
C ALA A 300 -18.74 5.29 7.58
N ALA A 301 -19.20 6.39 6.99
CA ALA A 301 -20.09 7.35 7.64
C ALA A 301 -21.51 6.79 7.79
N ASP A 302 -21.62 5.47 7.87
CA ASP A 302 -22.61 4.79 8.67
C ASP A 302 -22.32 5.09 10.15
N PRO A 303 -23.27 5.63 10.94
CA PRO A 303 -23.12 6.08 12.34
C PRO A 303 -22.68 5.03 13.37
N ASP A 304 -22.15 3.90 12.95
CA ASP A 304 -22.47 2.64 13.57
C ASP A 304 -21.21 1.72 13.43
N CYS A 305 -20.47 1.57 14.56
CA CYS A 305 -19.12 0.97 14.86
C CYS A 305 -18.98 0.47 16.34
N PRO A 306 -19.53 -0.69 16.80
CA PRO A 306 -20.24 -0.85 18.09
C PRO A 306 -19.50 -0.68 19.43
N ALA A 307 -18.19 -0.90 19.58
CA ALA A 307 -17.59 -0.99 20.93
C ALA A 307 -16.92 0.30 21.48
N ASP A 308 -16.70 1.31 20.65
CA ASP A 308 -16.14 2.62 21.05
C ASP A 308 -17.18 3.75 20.94
N ILE A 309 -18.49 3.41 20.84
CA ILE A 309 -19.55 4.41 20.57
C ILE A 309 -20.25 4.94 21.81
N LEU A 310 -20.28 4.26 22.96
CA LEU A 310 -21.17 4.68 24.05
C LEU A 310 -20.62 5.91 24.80
N ASP A 311 -21.31 7.04 24.71
CA ASP A 311 -21.04 8.24 25.53
C ASP A 311 -21.67 8.04 26.90
N MET A 312 -20.87 7.53 27.85
CA MET A 312 -21.32 7.20 29.20
C MET A 312 -20.91 8.28 30.20
N VAL A 313 -21.89 8.76 30.96
CA VAL A 313 -21.67 9.72 32.05
C VAL A 313 -22.37 9.26 33.33
N ILE A 314 -21.93 9.83 34.44
CA ILE A 314 -22.65 9.71 35.72
C ILE A 314 -23.85 10.65 35.72
N GLY A 315 -25.03 10.12 36.04
CA GLY A 315 -26.26 10.88 36.23
C GLY A 315 -26.82 10.73 37.64
N ARG A 316 -27.46 11.77 38.16
CA ARG A 316 -28.21 11.74 39.43
C ARG A 316 -29.70 11.71 39.16
N ILE A 317 -30.40 10.73 39.72
CA ILE A 317 -31.86 10.67 39.65
C ILE A 317 -32.43 11.79 40.54
N THR A 318 -33.21 12.70 39.95
CA THR A 318 -33.82 13.85 40.64
C THR A 318 -35.31 13.64 40.95
N SER A 319 -35.98 12.74 40.22
CA SER A 319 -37.39 12.41 40.45
C SER A 319 -37.73 11.06 39.81
N VAL A 320 -38.57 10.27 40.47
CA VAL A 320 -39.09 8.99 39.95
C VAL A 320 -40.60 8.96 40.03
N LYS A 321 -41.28 8.57 38.95
CA LYS A 321 -42.74 8.43 38.88
C LYS A 321 -43.12 7.13 38.19
N ALA A 322 -44.21 6.51 38.62
CA ALA A 322 -44.75 5.34 37.94
C ALA A 322 -45.19 5.71 36.53
N HIS A 323 -44.88 4.86 35.53
CA HIS A 323 -45.38 5.07 34.19
C HIS A 323 -46.92 4.92 34.19
N PRO A 324 -47.68 5.87 33.60
CA PRO A 324 -49.15 5.86 33.64
C PRO A 324 -49.77 4.62 33.00
N ASP A 325 -49.16 4.14 31.91
CA ASP A 325 -49.66 3.01 31.10
C ASP A 325 -48.78 1.75 31.17
N ALA A 326 -47.94 1.60 32.20
CA ALA A 326 -47.06 0.43 32.35
C ALA A 326 -46.73 0.08 33.81
N ASP A 327 -47.07 -1.15 34.22
CA ASP A 327 -46.88 -1.59 35.61
C ASP A 327 -45.42 -1.89 35.98
N ARG A 328 -44.56 -2.16 34.98
CA ARG A 328 -43.14 -2.50 35.19
C ARG A 328 -42.16 -1.37 34.90
N LEU A 329 -42.63 -0.18 34.50
CA LEU A 329 -41.74 0.94 34.11
C LEU A 329 -41.78 2.09 35.12
N TRP A 330 -40.60 2.59 35.46
CA TRP A 330 -40.40 3.88 36.11
C TRP A 330 -40.06 4.95 35.06
N VAL A 331 -40.58 6.17 35.24
CA VAL A 331 -40.20 7.37 34.49
C VAL A 331 -39.38 8.23 35.44
N MET A 332 -38.12 8.44 35.09
CA MET A 332 -37.13 9.10 35.94
C MET A 332 -36.63 10.38 35.27
N SER A 333 -36.53 11.46 36.04
CA SER A 333 -35.72 12.61 35.64
C SER A 333 -34.30 12.43 36.19
N VAL A 334 -33.30 12.64 35.35
CA VAL A 334 -31.89 12.43 35.68
C VAL A 334 -31.08 13.66 35.30
N ASP A 335 -30.42 14.26 36.29
CA ASP A 335 -29.47 15.36 36.11
C ASP A 335 -28.12 14.81 35.68
N LEU A 336 -27.62 15.26 34.52
CA LEU A 336 -26.32 14.91 33.95
C LEU A 336 -25.32 16.06 34.08
N GLY A 337 -25.54 16.98 35.03
CA GLY A 337 -24.67 18.12 35.29
C GLY A 337 -24.63 19.09 34.10
N PRO A 338 -23.45 19.40 33.53
CA PRO A 338 -23.33 20.33 32.40
C PRO A 338 -24.12 19.92 31.13
N LEU A 339 -24.49 18.64 31.01
CA LEU A 339 -25.29 18.12 29.89
C LEU A 339 -26.80 18.33 30.06
N GLY A 340 -27.24 18.81 31.23
CA GLY A 340 -28.63 19.10 31.55
C GLY A 340 -29.42 17.88 32.06
N GLU A 341 -30.73 18.07 32.25
CA GLU A 341 -31.64 17.04 32.75
C GLU A 341 -32.26 16.23 31.60
N ARG A 342 -32.36 14.91 31.75
CA ARG A 342 -32.94 13.97 30.78
C ARG A 342 -34.03 13.11 31.41
N THR A 343 -35.03 12.74 30.62
CA THR A 343 -36.05 11.76 31.06
C THR A 343 -35.64 10.35 30.62
N LEU A 344 -35.53 9.42 31.57
CA LEU A 344 -35.26 8.00 31.33
C LEU A 344 -36.50 7.17 31.68
N VAL A 345 -36.83 6.17 30.87
CA VAL A 345 -37.90 5.20 31.17
C VAL A 345 -37.29 3.81 31.25
N ALA A 346 -37.34 3.18 32.44
CA ALA A 346 -36.63 1.93 32.71
C ALA A 346 -37.51 0.89 33.44
N GLY A 347 -37.24 -0.38 33.17
CA GLY A 347 -37.98 -1.54 33.67
C GLY A 347 -37.67 -1.97 35.10
N LEU A 348 -37.37 -1.04 36.00
CA LEU A 348 -36.87 -1.34 37.36
C LEU A 348 -37.98 -1.57 38.39
N ARG A 349 -39.25 -1.40 38.02
CA ARG A 349 -40.38 -1.49 38.95
C ARG A 349 -40.67 -2.96 39.28
N GLY A 350 -40.49 -3.31 40.55
CA GLY A 350 -40.46 -4.69 41.05
C GLY A 350 -39.08 -5.14 41.55
N HIS A 351 -38.01 -4.43 41.17
CA HIS A 351 -36.63 -4.67 41.63
C HIS A 351 -36.09 -3.56 42.53
N TYR A 352 -36.59 -2.32 42.35
CA TYR A 352 -36.25 -1.14 43.15
C TYR A 352 -37.50 -0.33 43.50
N GLU A 353 -37.57 0.11 44.75
CA GLU A 353 -38.59 1.05 45.25
C GLU A 353 -38.20 2.51 45.01
N LEU A 354 -39.17 3.43 45.13
CA LEU A 354 -38.96 4.86 44.82
C LEU A 354 -37.89 5.49 45.71
N GLU A 355 -37.87 5.15 47.00
CA GLU A 355 -36.90 5.66 47.97
C GLU A 355 -35.47 5.16 47.71
N GLU A 356 -35.32 4.04 47.00
CA GLU A 356 -34.00 3.49 46.65
C GLU A 356 -33.41 4.14 45.40
N LEU A 357 -34.25 4.78 44.57
CA LEU A 357 -33.84 5.41 43.31
C LEU A 357 -33.65 6.92 43.45
N ASP A 358 -34.41 7.58 44.32
CA ASP A 358 -34.33 9.03 44.47
C ASP A 358 -32.95 9.50 44.98
N GLY A 359 -32.36 10.48 44.31
CA GLY A 359 -31.03 11.03 44.63
C GLY A 359 -29.84 10.14 44.26
N ARG A 360 -30.07 8.96 43.69
CA ARG A 360 -29.04 7.96 43.39
C ARG A 360 -28.19 8.33 42.17
N LEU A 361 -26.90 7.98 42.20
CA LEU A 361 -25.99 8.09 41.07
C LEU A 361 -25.99 6.79 40.25
N ILE A 362 -26.13 6.92 38.94
CA ILE A 362 -26.19 5.83 37.97
C ILE A 362 -25.31 6.12 36.76
N VAL A 363 -24.91 5.08 36.05
CA VAL A 363 -24.27 5.22 34.72
C VAL A 363 -25.36 5.37 33.65
N VAL A 364 -25.24 6.40 32.82
CA VAL A 364 -26.19 6.72 31.74
C VAL A 364 -25.46 6.77 30.40
N VAL A 365 -25.98 6.00 29.44
CA VAL A 365 -25.63 6.12 28.02
C VAL A 365 -26.42 7.30 27.43
N THR A 366 -25.69 8.34 27.03
CA THR A 366 -26.27 9.64 26.63
C THR A 366 -26.40 9.84 25.13
N ASN A 367 -25.78 8.97 24.34
CA ASN A 367 -25.84 9.05 22.89
C ASN A 367 -26.70 7.95 22.25
N LEU A 368 -27.56 7.26 23.00
CA LEU A 368 -28.57 6.38 22.40
C LEU A 368 -29.69 7.21 21.74
N VAL A 369 -30.24 6.75 20.60
CA VAL A 369 -31.39 7.39 19.96
C VAL A 369 -32.61 7.30 20.90
N PRO A 370 -33.28 8.43 21.22
CA PRO A 370 -34.43 8.41 22.11
C PRO A 370 -35.55 7.49 21.62
N ALA A 371 -36.12 6.69 22.52
CA ALA A 371 -37.16 5.72 22.20
C ALA A 371 -38.46 6.06 22.92
N LYS A 372 -39.61 5.92 22.25
CA LYS A 372 -40.92 6.07 22.89
C LYS A 372 -41.32 4.74 23.54
N LEU A 373 -41.22 4.68 24.87
CA LEU A 373 -41.68 3.54 25.65
C LEU A 373 -43.09 3.84 26.14
N ARG A 374 -44.08 3.13 25.57
CA ARG A 374 -45.51 3.28 25.86
C ARG A 374 -46.00 4.74 25.87
N GLY A 375 -45.51 5.54 24.91
CA GLY A 375 -45.95 6.92 24.70
C GLY A 375 -45.06 7.99 25.31
N ILE A 376 -44.17 7.65 26.25
CA ILE A 376 -43.21 8.58 26.86
C ILE A 376 -41.85 8.43 26.18
N LEU A 377 -41.21 9.55 25.83
CA LEU A 377 -39.89 9.58 25.20
C LEU A 377 -38.80 9.38 26.26
N SER A 378 -38.05 8.28 26.18
CA SER A 378 -36.81 8.05 26.95
C SER A 378 -35.64 8.61 26.17
N GLU A 379 -34.87 9.53 26.75
CA GLU A 379 -33.77 10.26 26.12
C GLU A 379 -32.37 9.73 26.50
N GLY A 380 -32.31 8.51 27.02
CA GLY A 380 -31.08 7.81 27.35
C GLY A 380 -31.37 6.41 27.89
N MET A 381 -30.32 5.72 28.28
CA MET A 381 -30.41 4.37 28.85
C MET A 381 -29.51 4.25 30.08
N LEU A 382 -30.05 3.68 31.16
CA LEU A 382 -29.26 3.29 32.34
C LEU A 382 -28.76 1.86 32.15
N LEU A 383 -27.61 1.53 32.76
CA LEU A 383 -27.03 0.19 32.69
C LEU A 383 -27.27 -0.58 33.99
N ALA A 384 -27.69 -1.85 33.86
CA ALA A 384 -27.86 -2.78 34.96
C ALA A 384 -27.36 -4.18 34.60
N ALA A 385 -26.77 -4.88 35.56
CA ALA A 385 -26.43 -6.30 35.42
C ALA A 385 -27.63 -7.16 35.80
N GLU A 386 -27.93 -8.17 34.99
CA GLU A 386 -28.96 -9.16 35.25
C GLU A 386 -28.31 -10.55 35.33
N ASP A 387 -28.48 -11.21 36.49
CA ASP A 387 -28.18 -12.63 36.63
C ASP A 387 -29.43 -13.41 36.21
N GLY A 388 -29.30 -14.56 35.53
CA GLY A 388 -30.39 -15.37 34.97
C GLY A 388 -31.45 -15.89 35.97
N ASN A 389 -31.43 -15.40 37.22
CA ASN A 389 -32.36 -15.61 38.33
C ASN A 389 -33.06 -14.30 38.80
N GLU A 390 -33.33 -13.33 37.91
CA GLU A 390 -34.10 -12.08 38.16
C GLU A 390 -33.45 -11.00 39.06
N VAL A 391 -32.17 -11.13 39.43
CA VAL A 391 -31.49 -10.09 40.21
C VAL A 391 -30.94 -9.03 39.26
N VAL A 392 -31.58 -7.85 39.27
CA VAL A 392 -31.12 -6.65 38.57
C VAL A 392 -30.31 -5.78 39.53
N SER A 393 -29.07 -5.48 39.17
CA SER A 393 -28.10 -4.69 39.95
C SER A 393 -27.61 -3.48 39.15
N LEU A 394 -27.78 -2.27 39.68
CA LEU A 394 -27.43 -1.04 38.98
C LEU A 394 -25.93 -0.75 39.06
N LEU A 395 -25.38 -0.24 37.95
CA LEU A 395 -24.01 0.27 37.91
C LEU A 395 -23.95 1.67 38.54
N GLN A 396 -23.11 1.84 39.56
CA GLN A 396 -22.95 3.07 40.32
C GLN A 396 -21.47 3.37 40.68
N PRO A 397 -21.08 4.64 40.84
CA PRO A 397 -19.73 4.99 41.28
C PRO A 397 -19.51 4.64 42.75
N ALA A 398 -18.34 4.08 43.09
CA ALA A 398 -18.00 3.67 44.47
C ALA A 398 -17.37 4.79 45.33
N GLY A 399 -17.46 6.05 44.89
CA GLY A 399 -16.81 7.21 45.52
C GLY A 399 -17.49 8.51 45.12
N GLU A 400 -16.83 9.65 45.35
CA GLU A 400 -17.36 11.00 45.13
C GLU A 400 -17.32 11.39 43.65
N ALA A 401 -18.12 10.73 42.81
CA ALA A 401 -18.38 11.18 41.44
C ALA A 401 -19.47 12.25 41.42
N GLU A 402 -19.35 13.21 40.49
CA GLU A 402 -20.33 14.26 40.27
C GLU A 402 -21.17 13.98 39.01
N PRO A 403 -22.43 14.44 38.94
CA PRO A 403 -23.22 14.37 37.72
C PRO A 403 -22.50 15.04 36.54
N GLY A 404 -22.39 14.33 35.42
CA GLY A 404 -21.66 14.75 34.23
C GLY A 404 -20.22 14.24 34.13
N ASP A 405 -19.70 13.57 35.18
CA ASP A 405 -18.41 12.89 35.10
C ASP A 405 -18.43 11.81 34.01
N ARG A 406 -17.47 11.88 33.09
CA ARG A 406 -17.35 10.92 31.98
C ARG A 406 -16.66 9.65 32.44
N LEU A 407 -17.14 8.50 31.99
CA LEU A 407 -16.43 7.24 32.15
C LEU A 407 -15.30 7.19 31.13
N TRP A 408 -14.06 6.98 31.60
CA TRP A 408 -12.89 6.86 30.74
C TRP A 408 -12.52 5.40 30.54
N SER A 409 -12.20 5.07 29.29
CA SER A 409 -11.51 3.84 28.89
C SER A 409 -10.16 4.27 28.29
N PRO A 410 -9.05 3.53 28.44
CA PRO A 410 -7.70 3.99 28.07
C PRO A 410 -7.45 4.25 26.57
N VAL A 411 -8.48 4.29 25.73
CA VAL A 411 -8.42 4.65 24.32
C VAL A 411 -9.07 6.03 24.17
N ASP A 412 -8.25 7.07 24.06
CA ASP A 412 -8.70 8.43 23.74
C ASP A 412 -9.22 8.50 22.29
N ALA A 413 -10.47 8.07 22.09
CA ALA A 413 -11.24 8.34 20.88
C ALA A 413 -12.37 9.32 21.22
N ALA A 414 -12.45 10.41 20.45
CA ALA A 414 -13.57 11.34 20.56
C ALA A 414 -14.86 10.64 20.09
N VAL A 415 -15.78 10.37 21.02
CA VAL A 415 -17.11 9.79 20.72
C VAL A 415 -17.87 10.70 19.75
N LYS A 416 -18.36 10.14 18.64
CA LYS A 416 -19.14 10.87 17.62
C LYS A 416 -20.39 10.09 17.25
N GLY A 417 -21.56 10.72 17.41
CA GLY A 417 -22.84 10.24 16.85
C GLY A 417 -23.82 9.67 17.87
N LYS A 418 -25.06 9.40 17.42
CA LYS A 418 -26.09 8.70 18.19
C LYS A 418 -26.14 7.22 17.79
N VAL A 419 -26.42 6.31 18.73
CA VAL A 419 -26.48 4.84 18.56
C VAL A 419 -27.92 4.33 18.57
N GLU A 420 -28.30 3.45 17.64
CA GLU A 420 -29.63 2.81 17.65
C GLU A 420 -29.72 1.66 18.67
N PHE A 421 -30.90 1.46 19.28
CA PHE A 421 -31.10 0.43 20.32
C PHE A 421 -30.80 -0.99 19.84
N LYS A 422 -31.16 -1.32 18.58
CA LYS A 422 -30.90 -2.66 18.02
C LYS A 422 -29.40 -2.98 17.99
N ARG A 423 -28.56 -1.98 17.71
CA ARG A 423 -27.10 -2.12 17.72
C ARG A 423 -26.56 -2.26 19.13
N PHE A 424 -27.11 -1.52 20.10
CA PHE A 424 -26.76 -1.70 21.50
C PHE A 424 -27.00 -3.13 21.97
N GLN A 425 -28.09 -3.78 21.52
CA GLN A 425 -28.37 -5.20 21.86
C GLN A 425 -27.39 -6.21 21.25
N GLU A 426 -26.57 -5.81 20.27
CA GLU A 426 -25.54 -6.66 19.68
C GLU A 426 -24.21 -6.59 20.45
N LEU A 427 -24.11 -5.70 21.46
CA LEU A 427 -22.96 -5.61 22.36
C LEU A 427 -23.05 -6.67 23.46
N ASP A 428 -21.97 -7.45 23.60
CA ASP A 428 -21.83 -8.45 24.65
C ASP A 428 -21.08 -7.85 25.84
N ILE A 429 -21.81 -7.44 26.89
CA ILE A 429 -21.25 -6.86 28.11
C ILE A 429 -21.55 -7.81 29.26
N HIS A 430 -20.53 -8.26 29.99
CA HIS A 430 -20.72 -9.21 31.09
C HIS A 430 -19.93 -8.86 32.35
N VAL A 431 -20.29 -9.46 33.47
CA VAL A 431 -19.59 -9.30 34.75
C VAL A 431 -18.59 -10.44 34.91
N GLU A 432 -17.29 -10.18 35.11
CA GLU A 432 -16.33 -11.25 35.48
C GLU A 432 -15.81 -11.06 36.92
N LEU A 433 -15.26 -12.10 37.53
CA LEU A 433 -14.53 -11.98 38.80
C LEU A 433 -13.03 -11.96 38.51
N ALA A 434 -12.41 -10.78 38.59
CA ALA A 434 -10.97 -10.66 38.74
C ALA A 434 -10.59 -10.62 40.24
N GLU A 435 -9.36 -11.03 40.54
CA GLU A 435 -8.81 -11.28 41.89
C GLU A 435 -9.14 -10.19 42.93
N LYS A 436 -9.34 -10.61 44.20
CA LYS A 436 -9.66 -9.72 45.34
C LYS A 436 -8.70 -8.53 45.47
N VAL A 437 -9.14 -7.34 45.05
CA VAL A 437 -8.52 -6.07 45.43
C VAL A 437 -9.32 -5.44 46.57
N VAL A 438 -8.72 -5.35 47.75
CA VAL A 438 -9.32 -4.68 48.91
C VAL A 438 -9.11 -3.17 48.78
N ALA A 439 -10.19 -2.43 48.50
CA ALA A 439 -10.21 -0.98 48.60
C ALA A 439 -10.21 -0.55 50.09
N PRO A 440 -9.75 0.67 50.44
CA PRO A 440 -9.92 1.15 51.81
C PRO A 440 -11.42 1.21 52.08
N HIS A 441 -11.85 0.69 53.23
CA HIS A 441 -13.25 0.49 53.70
C HIS A 441 -13.89 -0.89 53.48
N GLY A 442 -13.15 -1.90 53.01
CA GLY A 442 -13.50 -3.32 53.28
C GLY A 442 -14.73 -3.86 52.54
N LEU A 443 -15.08 -3.31 51.38
CA LEU A 443 -16.02 -3.92 50.44
C LEU A 443 -15.26 -4.92 49.55
N GLU A 444 -15.75 -6.17 49.45
CA GLU A 444 -15.32 -7.10 48.40
C GLU A 444 -15.91 -6.61 47.06
N LYS A 445 -15.07 -6.29 46.07
CA LYS A 445 -15.49 -5.78 44.75
C LYS A 445 -15.27 -6.84 43.66
N ALA A 446 -16.21 -6.90 42.71
CA ALA A 446 -16.07 -7.60 41.43
C ALA A 446 -15.76 -6.57 40.34
N ASP A 447 -14.79 -6.86 39.46
CA ASP A 447 -14.44 -6.00 38.33
C ASP A 447 -15.40 -6.27 37.16
N LEU A 448 -16.10 -5.24 36.67
CA LEU A 448 -17.00 -5.39 35.51
C LEU A 448 -16.17 -5.49 34.22
N MET A 449 -16.33 -6.55 33.41
CA MET A 449 -15.55 -6.76 32.18
C MET A 449 -16.40 -6.54 30.93
N VAL A 450 -16.19 -5.43 30.23
CA VAL A 450 -16.83 -5.23 28.92
C VAL A 450 -16.04 -6.03 27.86
N ALA A 451 -16.62 -7.10 27.32
CA ALA A 451 -16.04 -7.75 26.16
C ALA A 451 -16.30 -6.90 24.91
N THR A 452 -15.25 -6.75 24.10
CA THR A 452 -15.41 -6.29 22.72
C THR A 452 -15.34 -7.52 21.81
N PRO A 453 -15.93 -7.50 20.59
CA PRO A 453 -16.04 -8.67 19.71
C PRO A 453 -14.71 -9.37 19.37
N ASP A 454 -13.59 -8.70 19.66
CA ASP A 454 -12.25 -9.05 19.24
C ASP A 454 -11.47 -9.81 20.33
N GLY A 455 -12.04 -9.94 21.54
CA GLY A 455 -11.47 -10.77 22.62
C GLY A 455 -10.17 -10.26 23.25
N GLU A 456 -9.76 -9.01 22.98
CA GLU A 456 -8.54 -8.42 23.56
C GLU A 456 -8.82 -7.50 24.77
N GLY A 457 -8.66 -8.06 25.98
CA GLY A 457 -8.15 -7.34 27.16
C GLY A 457 -9.14 -6.83 28.22
N VAL A 458 -8.79 -7.08 29.49
CA VAL A 458 -9.43 -6.60 30.74
C VAL A 458 -9.52 -5.07 30.78
N ARG A 459 -10.69 -4.48 31.10
CA ARG A 459 -10.86 -3.02 31.26
C ARG A 459 -11.71 -2.66 32.48
N VAL A 460 -11.18 -1.87 33.42
CA VAL A 460 -11.92 -1.33 34.56
C VAL A 460 -12.60 -0.02 34.15
N LEU A 461 -13.93 0.05 34.19
CA LEU A 461 -14.64 1.32 34.01
C LEU A 461 -14.41 2.22 35.22
N HIS A 462 -13.88 3.42 34.98
CA HIS A 462 -13.67 4.41 36.02
C HIS A 462 -13.92 5.82 35.50
N THR A 463 -14.23 6.71 36.43
CA THR A 463 -14.17 8.16 36.24
C THR A 463 -12.79 8.65 36.71
N PRO A 464 -12.42 9.92 36.50
CA PRO A 464 -11.19 10.48 37.07
C PRO A 464 -11.15 10.41 38.62
N SER A 465 -12.31 10.35 39.27
CA SER A 465 -12.48 10.45 40.72
C SER A 465 -12.74 9.09 41.41
N THR A 466 -13.32 8.11 40.72
CA THR A 466 -13.69 6.81 41.32
C THR A 466 -13.96 5.70 40.30
N VAL A 467 -13.99 4.45 40.75
CA VAL A 467 -14.33 3.25 39.95
C VAL A 467 -15.84 2.97 39.95
N ILE A 468 -16.34 2.38 38.87
CA ILE A 468 -17.73 1.93 38.77
C ILE A 468 -17.86 0.54 39.41
N THR A 469 -18.94 0.33 40.15
CA THR A 469 -19.26 -0.93 40.84
C THR A 469 -20.74 -1.26 40.70
N LEU A 470 -21.09 -2.51 40.98
CA LEU A 470 -22.46 -2.93 41.13
C LEU A 470 -22.98 -2.63 42.55
N ASP A 471 -24.25 -2.26 42.67
CA ASP A 471 -24.83 -1.94 43.97
C ASP A 471 -25.21 -3.16 44.80
N ARG A 472 -25.46 -4.28 44.13
CA ARG A 472 -25.73 -5.59 44.71
C ARG A 472 -24.84 -6.62 44.03
N SER A 473 -24.40 -7.65 44.76
CA SER A 473 -23.60 -8.73 44.18
C SER A 473 -24.43 -9.55 43.18
N VAL A 474 -23.87 -9.83 42.00
CA VAL A 474 -24.43 -10.73 40.97
C VAL A 474 -23.44 -11.85 40.65
N SER A 475 -23.90 -12.92 40.01
CA SER A 475 -23.00 -14.03 39.64
C SER A 475 -22.02 -13.65 38.53
N PRO A 476 -20.82 -14.25 38.49
CA PRO A 476 -19.89 -14.08 37.37
C PRO A 476 -20.51 -14.64 36.09
N GLY A 477 -20.35 -13.94 34.98
CA GLY A 477 -21.01 -14.21 33.71
C GLY A 477 -22.39 -13.57 33.55
N SER A 478 -22.85 -12.74 34.50
CA SER A 478 -24.10 -11.98 34.35
C SER A 478 -23.99 -10.98 33.20
N GLU A 479 -25.02 -10.89 32.36
CA GLU A 479 -25.08 -9.93 31.26
C GLU A 479 -25.42 -8.52 31.78
N VAL A 480 -24.88 -7.48 31.15
CA VAL A 480 -25.18 -6.08 31.45
C VAL A 480 -25.95 -5.50 30.28
N HIS A 481 -27.12 -4.95 30.57
CA HIS A 481 -28.02 -4.34 29.59
C HIS A 481 -28.32 -2.89 29.93
#